data_AF-A0A089XKF0-F1
#
_entry.id   AF-A0A089XKF0-F1
#
_cell.length_a   1.000
_cell.length_b   1.000
_cell.length_c   1.000
_cell.angle_alpha   90.00
_cell.angle_beta   90.00
_cell.angle_gamma   90.00
#
_symmetry.space_group_name_H-M   'P 1'
#
loop_
_entity.id
_entity.type
_entity.pdbx_description
1 polymer ?
#
loop_
_entity_poly.entity_id
_entity_poly.type
_entity_poly.pdbx_seq_one_letter_code
_entity_poly.pdbx_strand_id
1 'polypeptide(L)'
;MRPGPLASLEVVTGNPRPGLRRWVFSTLLLSGAREVHAELHHDGTVLLAANVSWNAARNLATDDIPDAGIAVSQDFIGACCRDLTTTAWELARRLRIDSALQLTTTLTAVTPSSTTPPPALVPVVTGFGGFTDAPNHARHPRRIQPVTAVLTPLDEAEALAETAQELFTDVMNQFGLDPQL
;
A
#
# COMPACT_ATOMS: atom_id res chain seq x y z
N MET A 1 16.95 4.44 0.90
CA MET A 1 15.72 3.73 1.31
C MET A 1 14.79 4.73 1.97
N ARG A 2 13.61 5.02 1.39
CA ARG A 2 12.59 5.82 2.09
C ARG A 2 11.94 4.94 3.17
N PRO A 3 11.71 5.45 4.40
CA PRO A 3 11.02 4.69 5.43
C PRO A 3 9.60 4.30 4.97
N GLY A 4 9.21 3.05 5.25
CA GLY A 4 7.90 2.49 4.89
C GLY A 4 6.73 3.14 5.64
N PRO A 5 5.48 2.95 5.20
CA PRO A 5 4.28 3.47 5.86
C PRO A 5 4.21 3.16 7.36
N LEU A 6 4.83 2.07 7.84
CA LEU A 6 4.79 1.68 9.25
C LEU A 6 5.79 2.44 10.14
N ALA A 7 6.79 3.11 9.57
CA ALA A 7 7.88 3.73 10.33
C ALA A 7 7.44 4.92 11.21
N SER A 8 6.25 5.48 10.98
CA SER A 8 5.70 6.62 11.71
C SER A 8 4.39 6.31 12.43
N LEU A 9 4.03 5.03 12.58
CA LEU A 9 2.77 4.66 13.21
C LEU A 9 2.79 4.95 14.72
N GLU A 10 1.80 5.70 15.19
CA GLU A 10 1.51 5.85 16.61
C GLU A 10 0.37 4.92 17.03
N VAL A 11 0.44 4.42 18.26
CA VAL A 11 -0.58 3.54 18.83
C VAL A 11 -1.80 4.36 19.22
N VAL A 12 -2.81 4.42 18.35
CA VAL A 12 -4.04 5.22 18.59
C VAL A 12 -4.93 4.58 19.65
N THR A 13 -4.92 3.25 19.77
CA THR A 13 -5.55 2.53 20.88
C THR A 13 -4.66 1.39 21.34
N GLY A 14 -3.89 1.63 22.40
CA GLY A 14 -2.97 0.62 22.98
C GLY A 14 -3.65 -0.48 23.79
N ASN A 15 -4.97 -0.66 23.64
CA ASN A 15 -5.72 -1.59 24.46
C ASN A 15 -6.77 -2.34 23.64
N PRO A 16 -6.66 -3.67 23.49
CA PRO A 16 -7.80 -4.47 23.10
C PRO A 16 -8.87 -4.31 24.19
N ARG A 17 -10.01 -3.68 23.87
CA ARG A 17 -11.14 -3.68 24.79
C ARG A 17 -11.54 -5.14 25.04
N PRO A 18 -11.91 -5.57 26.26
CA PRO A 18 -12.45 -6.90 26.47
C PRO A 18 -13.60 -7.15 25.49
N GLY A 19 -13.42 -8.12 24.57
CA GLY A 19 -14.35 -8.42 23.48
C GLY A 19 -13.92 -7.96 22.07
N LEU A 20 -13.03 -6.97 21.95
CA LEU A 20 -12.36 -6.63 20.69
C LEU A 20 -11.00 -7.31 20.63
N ARG A 21 -10.89 -8.33 19.80
CA ARG A 21 -9.67 -9.09 19.58
C ARG A 21 -8.82 -8.51 18.43
N ARG A 22 -8.64 -7.18 18.44
CA ARG A 22 -7.83 -6.44 17.45
C ARG A 22 -7.05 -5.29 18.07
N TRP A 23 -5.88 -5.02 17.50
CA TRP A 23 -5.03 -3.85 17.76
C TRP A 23 -5.09 -2.92 16.56
N VAL A 24 -5.17 -1.60 16.80
CA VAL A 24 -5.32 -0.58 15.76
C VAL A 24 -4.26 0.49 15.91
N PHE A 25 -3.58 0.79 14.80
CA PHE A 25 -2.55 1.81 14.67
C PHE A 25 -2.97 2.77 13.57
N SER A 26 -2.81 4.08 13.77
CA SER A 26 -3.20 5.05 12.76
C SER A 26 -2.43 6.35 12.89
N THR A 27 -2.11 6.94 11.74
CA THR A 27 -1.53 8.28 11.63
C THR A 27 -2.57 9.30 11.15
N LEU A 28 -3.84 8.92 11.01
CA LEU A 28 -4.92 9.81 10.54
C LEU A 28 -5.14 11.04 11.44
N LEU A 29 -4.75 10.95 12.71
CA LEU A 29 -4.85 12.04 13.68
C LEU A 29 -3.63 12.96 13.67
N LEU A 30 -2.56 12.60 12.95
CA LEU A 30 -1.32 13.37 12.88
C LEU A 30 -1.37 14.33 11.69
N SER A 31 -1.42 15.63 12.00
CA SER A 31 -1.43 16.69 10.99
C SER A 31 -0.22 16.58 10.05
N GLY A 32 -0.48 16.51 8.74
CA GLY A 32 0.57 16.45 7.73
C GLY A 32 1.30 15.11 7.63
N ALA A 33 0.90 14.08 8.37
CA ALA A 33 1.46 12.74 8.26
C ALA A 33 0.91 12.00 7.02
N ARG A 34 1.64 10.96 6.59
CA ARG A 34 1.11 9.95 5.67
C ARG A 34 -0.09 9.30 6.34
N GLU A 35 -1.28 9.42 5.76
CA GLU A 35 -2.48 8.77 6.29
C GLU A 35 -2.35 7.25 6.12
N VAL A 36 -2.11 6.56 7.23
CA VAL A 36 -1.94 5.11 7.30
C VAL A 36 -2.81 4.59 8.44
N HIS A 37 -3.44 3.45 8.22
CA HIS A 37 -4.26 2.73 9.18
C HIS A 37 -3.90 1.26 9.11
N ALA A 38 -3.55 0.66 10.24
CA ALA A 38 -3.23 -0.75 10.34
C ALA A 38 -4.04 -1.43 11.44
N GLU A 39 -4.57 -2.61 11.15
CA GLU A 39 -5.24 -3.47 12.13
C GLU A 39 -4.55 -4.83 12.20
N LEU A 40 -4.28 -5.29 13.41
CA LEU A 40 -3.82 -6.64 13.69
C LEU A 40 -4.93 -7.37 14.43
N HIS A 41 -5.37 -8.51 13.93
CA HIS A 41 -6.42 -9.31 14.53
C HIS A 41 -5.81 -10.54 15.21
N HIS A 42 -6.42 -10.99 16.30
CA HIS A 42 -5.96 -12.16 17.05
C HIS A 42 -5.94 -13.47 16.27
N ASP A 43 -6.69 -13.55 15.17
CA ASP A 43 -6.78 -14.72 14.30
C ASP A 43 -5.68 -14.75 13.23
N GLY A 44 -4.78 -13.76 13.25
CA GLY A 44 -3.70 -13.60 12.27
C GLY A 44 -4.04 -12.68 11.10
N THR A 45 -5.28 -12.17 11.01
CA THR A 45 -5.64 -11.22 9.95
C THR A 45 -4.91 -9.89 10.16
N VAL A 46 -4.28 -9.40 9.10
CA VAL A 46 -3.64 -8.07 9.06
C VAL A 46 -4.32 -7.23 8.00
N LEU A 47 -4.65 -5.98 8.35
CA LEU A 47 -5.10 -4.97 7.41
C LEU A 47 -4.12 -3.81 7.43
N LEU A 48 -3.66 -3.39 6.24
CA LEU A 48 -2.91 -2.16 6.04
C LEU A 48 -3.62 -1.33 4.97
N ALA A 49 -4.06 -0.14 5.34
CA ALA A 49 -4.60 0.87 4.45
C ALA A 49 -3.71 2.10 4.49
N ALA A 50 -3.31 2.62 3.33
CA ALA A 50 -2.48 3.80 3.21
C ALA A 50 -3.01 4.72 2.10
N ASN A 51 -2.97 6.02 2.33
CA ASN A 51 -3.27 7.01 1.31
C ASN A 51 -2.06 7.11 0.35
N VAL A 52 -2.10 6.33 -0.73
CA VAL A 52 -1.02 6.29 -1.72
C VAL A 52 -0.94 7.52 -2.63
N SER A 53 -1.94 8.40 -2.56
CA SER A 53 -1.93 9.70 -3.24
C SER A 53 -1.24 10.79 -2.42
N TRP A 54 -1.01 10.54 -1.13
CA TRP A 54 -0.37 11.50 -0.24
C TRP A 54 0.98 11.92 -0.81
N ASN A 55 1.11 13.23 -1.06
CA ASN A 55 2.32 13.85 -1.59
C ASN A 55 2.77 13.34 -2.96
N ALA A 56 2.00 12.50 -3.65
CA ALA A 56 2.36 11.91 -4.94
C ALA A 56 2.49 13.00 -6.02
N ALA A 57 1.62 14.01 -5.99
CA ALA A 57 1.59 15.12 -6.94
C ALA A 57 2.53 16.30 -6.60
N ARG A 58 3.17 16.33 -5.43
CA ARG A 58 3.81 17.56 -4.92
C ARG A 58 4.99 18.06 -5.77
N ASN A 59 5.61 17.15 -6.54
CA ASN A 59 6.77 17.43 -7.38
C ASN A 59 6.51 17.12 -8.87
N LEU A 60 5.26 16.91 -9.26
CA LEU A 60 4.86 16.78 -10.67
C LEU A 60 4.65 18.15 -11.28
N ALA A 61 4.95 18.31 -12.58
CA ALA A 61 4.50 19.51 -13.27
C ALA A 61 2.97 19.46 -13.38
N THR A 62 2.33 20.62 -13.25
CA THR A 62 0.86 20.73 -13.19
C THR A 62 0.15 20.15 -14.43
N ASP A 63 0.86 20.03 -15.55
CA ASP A 63 0.35 19.52 -16.84
C ASP A 63 0.42 17.98 -16.95
N ASP A 64 1.11 17.29 -16.02
CA ASP A 64 1.38 15.85 -16.12
C ASP A 64 0.26 14.98 -15.53
N ILE A 65 -0.67 15.58 -14.78
CA ILE A 65 -1.84 14.89 -14.24
C ILE A 65 -3.08 15.38 -15.01
N PRO A 66 -3.80 14.49 -15.72
CA PRO A 66 -5.07 14.85 -16.34
C PRO A 66 -6.02 15.50 -15.32
N ASP A 67 -6.81 16.51 -15.72
CA ASP A 67 -7.68 17.35 -14.87
C ASP A 67 -8.62 16.59 -13.89
N ALA A 68 -8.79 15.27 -14.05
CA ALA A 68 -9.62 14.41 -13.19
C ALA A 68 -8.89 13.15 -12.67
N GLY A 69 -7.56 13.14 -12.67
CA GLY A 69 -6.73 12.04 -12.19
C GLY A 69 -6.33 12.15 -10.72
N ILE A 70 -6.15 11.03 -10.04
CA ILE A 70 -5.49 10.93 -8.73
C ILE A 70 -4.10 10.37 -8.94
N ALA A 71 -3.07 11.16 -8.64
CA ALA A 71 -1.70 10.70 -8.59
C ALA A 71 -1.51 9.63 -7.51
N VAL A 72 -0.80 8.54 -7.81
CA VAL A 72 -0.46 7.46 -6.88
C VAL A 72 1.03 7.16 -6.94
N SER A 73 1.71 7.15 -5.79
CA SER A 73 3.17 6.99 -5.74
C SER A 73 3.58 5.52 -5.87
N GLN A 74 4.35 5.18 -6.91
CA GLN A 74 4.92 3.84 -7.11
C GLN A 74 5.79 3.40 -5.92
N ASP A 75 6.73 4.26 -5.50
CA ASP A 75 7.63 3.96 -4.37
C ASP A 75 6.85 3.62 -3.10
N PHE A 76 5.75 4.36 -2.87
CA PHE A 76 4.98 4.21 -1.65
C PHE A 76 4.08 2.98 -1.71
N ILE A 77 3.53 2.63 -2.88
CA ILE A 77 2.85 1.33 -3.09
C ILE A 77 3.84 0.19 -2.81
N GLY A 78 5.05 0.23 -3.37
CA GLY A 78 6.07 -0.79 -3.13
C GLY A 78 6.48 -0.90 -1.66
N ALA A 79 6.54 0.24 -0.95
CA ALA A 79 6.76 0.24 0.49
C ALA A 79 5.58 -0.38 1.26
N CYS A 80 4.32 -0.12 0.86
CA CYS A 80 3.15 -0.76 1.45
C CYS A 80 3.16 -2.28 1.26
N CYS A 81 3.55 -2.78 0.07
CA CYS A 81 3.64 -4.21 -0.19
C CYS A 81 4.67 -4.89 0.74
N ARG A 82 5.87 -4.31 0.90
CA ARG A 82 6.88 -4.82 1.84
C ARG A 82 6.38 -4.82 3.28
N ASP A 83 5.83 -3.69 3.71
CA ASP A 83 5.35 -3.49 5.07
C ASP A 83 4.19 -4.46 5.41
N LEU A 84 3.27 -4.70 4.46
CA LEU A 84 2.21 -5.70 4.61
C LEU A 84 2.78 -7.12 4.76
N THR A 85 3.67 -7.53 3.85
CA THR A 85 4.27 -8.88 3.88
C THR A 85 5.04 -9.11 5.17
N THR A 86 5.91 -8.18 5.57
CA THR A 86 6.67 -8.28 6.82
C THR A 86 5.75 -8.33 8.04
N THR A 87 4.71 -7.50 8.08
CA THR A 87 3.78 -7.47 9.22
C THR A 87 2.96 -8.76 9.32
N ALA A 88 2.44 -9.26 8.20
CA ALA A 88 1.69 -10.50 8.15
C ALA A 88 2.57 -11.69 8.60
N TRP A 89 3.80 -11.76 8.11
CA TRP A 89 4.75 -12.81 8.49
C TRP A 89 5.11 -12.75 9.98
N GLU A 90 5.45 -11.57 10.50
CA GLU A 90 5.78 -11.42 11.92
C GLU A 90 4.61 -11.78 12.83
N LEU A 91 3.39 -11.36 12.49
CA LEU A 91 2.21 -11.72 13.27
C LEU A 91 1.96 -13.24 13.24
N ALA A 92 2.05 -13.86 12.07
CA ALA A 92 1.88 -15.31 11.94
C ALA A 92 2.91 -16.11 12.74
N ARG A 93 4.20 -15.71 12.69
CA ARG A 93 5.24 -16.32 13.54
C ARG A 93 4.94 -16.18 15.02
N ARG A 94 4.49 -15.00 15.46
CA ARG A 94 4.15 -14.74 16.88
C ARG A 94 2.96 -15.57 17.35
N LEU A 95 1.97 -15.75 16.50
CA LEU A 95 0.78 -16.56 16.77
C LEU A 95 1.00 -18.06 16.53
N ARG A 96 2.17 -18.45 16.01
CA ARG A 96 2.51 -19.82 15.61
C ARG A 96 1.51 -20.40 14.61
N ILE A 97 1.03 -19.56 13.71
CA ILE A 97 0.26 -19.99 12.55
C ILE A 97 1.23 -20.71 11.62
N ASP A 98 0.91 -21.94 11.26
CA ASP A 98 1.69 -22.83 10.39
C ASP A 98 1.11 -22.93 8.97
N SER A 99 -0.03 -22.29 8.74
CA SER A 99 -0.76 -22.29 7.47
C SER A 99 -0.32 -21.13 6.58
N ALA A 100 -0.41 -21.34 5.26
CA ALA A 100 -0.16 -20.30 4.28
C ALA A 100 -1.15 -19.13 4.46
N LEU A 101 -0.64 -17.90 4.34
CA LEU A 101 -1.40 -16.66 4.41
C LEU A 101 -1.68 -16.17 2.99
N GLN A 102 -2.93 -15.81 2.73
CA GLN A 102 -3.30 -15.15 1.48
C GLN A 102 -3.20 -13.63 1.68
N LEU A 103 -2.27 -13.00 0.98
CA LEU A 103 -2.16 -11.54 0.93
C LEU A 103 -3.02 -11.03 -0.21
N THR A 104 -3.81 -9.98 0.03
CA THR A 104 -4.63 -9.32 -1.00
C THR A 104 -4.37 -7.82 -0.96
N THR A 105 -3.98 -7.25 -2.09
CA THR A 105 -3.79 -5.80 -2.24
C THR A 105 -4.84 -5.23 -3.18
N THR A 106 -5.47 -4.13 -2.77
CA THR A 106 -6.44 -3.40 -3.59
C THR A 106 -6.10 -1.92 -3.61
N LEU A 107 -6.33 -1.28 -4.75
CA LEU A 107 -6.18 0.17 -4.91
C LEU A 107 -7.54 0.75 -5.31
N THR A 108 -8.08 1.65 -4.48
CA THR A 108 -9.41 2.21 -4.68
C THR A 108 -9.33 3.73 -4.63
N ALA A 109 -9.89 4.39 -5.66
CA ALA A 109 -10.19 5.82 -5.60
C ALA A 109 -11.59 6.01 -5.01
N VAL A 110 -11.70 6.85 -3.98
CA VAL A 110 -13.00 7.20 -3.38
C VAL A 110 -13.54 8.45 -4.05
N THR A 111 -14.74 8.36 -4.61
CA THR A 111 -15.49 9.54 -5.09
C THR A 111 -16.45 10.03 -4.02
N PRO A 112 -16.59 11.36 -3.85
CA PRO A 112 -17.54 11.92 -2.89
C PRO A 112 -19.01 11.75 -3.32
N SER A 113 -19.27 11.46 -4.60
CA SER A 113 -20.62 11.21 -5.13
C SER A 113 -20.70 9.85 -5.83
N SER A 114 -21.78 9.12 -5.57
CA SER A 114 -22.11 7.86 -6.25
C SER A 114 -22.47 8.03 -7.73
N THR A 115 -22.74 9.26 -8.17
CA THR A 115 -23.12 9.57 -9.56
C THR A 115 -21.93 9.90 -10.45
N THR A 116 -20.75 10.11 -9.88
CA THR A 116 -19.53 10.46 -10.62
C THR A 116 -18.65 9.22 -10.75
N PRO A 117 -18.16 8.88 -11.96
CA PRO A 117 -17.26 7.74 -12.12
C PRO A 117 -15.97 7.97 -11.31
N PRO A 118 -15.35 6.90 -10.76
CA PRO A 118 -14.09 7.01 -10.04
C PRO A 118 -13.03 7.68 -10.92
N PRO A 119 -12.22 8.59 -10.36
CA PRO A 119 -11.16 9.26 -11.11
C PRO A 119 -10.14 8.25 -11.62
N ALA A 120 -9.44 8.62 -12.69
CA ALA A 120 -8.34 7.81 -13.20
C ALA A 120 -7.19 7.81 -12.19
N LEU A 121 -6.54 6.67 -11.99
CA LEU A 121 -5.34 6.55 -11.17
C LEU A 121 -4.13 6.81 -12.06
N VAL A 122 -3.28 7.75 -11.68
CA VAL A 122 -2.11 8.19 -12.45
C VAL A 122 -0.86 7.79 -11.68
N PRO A 123 -0.09 6.80 -12.17
CA PRO A 123 1.09 6.34 -11.45
C PRO A 123 2.20 7.39 -11.54
N VAL A 124 2.82 7.66 -10.40
CA VAL A 124 3.93 8.59 -10.27
C VAL A 124 5.18 7.81 -9.91
N VAL A 125 6.20 7.96 -10.74
CA VAL A 125 7.48 7.25 -10.61
C VAL A 125 8.56 8.25 -10.21
N THR A 126 9.41 7.87 -9.26
CA THR A 126 10.59 8.67 -8.91
C THR A 126 11.73 8.30 -9.87
N GLY A 127 12.08 9.21 -10.78
CA GLY A 127 13.19 9.06 -11.70
C GLY A 127 14.56 9.40 -11.10
N PHE A 128 15.58 9.38 -11.95
CA PHE A 128 16.95 9.73 -11.57
C PHE A 128 17.03 11.17 -11.02
N GLY A 129 17.70 11.36 -9.88
CA GLY A 129 17.80 12.67 -9.21
C GLY A 129 16.64 13.00 -8.26
N GLY A 130 15.66 12.11 -8.07
CA GLY A 130 14.57 12.29 -7.11
C GLY A 130 13.39 13.11 -7.64
N PHE A 131 13.42 13.48 -8.92
CA PHE A 131 12.28 14.07 -9.61
C PHE A 131 11.19 13.03 -9.84
N THR A 132 9.94 13.43 -9.67
CA THR A 132 8.78 12.57 -9.90
C THR A 132 8.15 12.90 -11.24
N ASP A 133 7.77 11.88 -11.99
CA ASP A 133 7.14 12.02 -13.30
C ASP A 133 5.96 11.03 -13.41
N ALA A 134 4.99 11.36 -14.26
CA ALA A 134 3.88 10.50 -14.65
C ALA A 134 4.21 9.96 -16.04
N PRO A 135 4.67 8.70 -16.17
CA PRO A 135 5.18 8.22 -17.44
C PRO A 135 4.11 8.29 -18.53
N ASN A 136 4.40 8.98 -19.63
CA ASN A 136 3.45 9.17 -20.75
C ASN A 136 2.92 7.86 -21.37
N HIS A 137 3.63 6.74 -21.17
CA HIS A 137 3.24 5.41 -21.65
C HIS A 137 2.42 4.61 -20.62
N ALA A 138 2.25 5.13 -19.41
CA ALA A 138 1.48 4.47 -18.36
C ALA A 138 -0.01 4.47 -18.71
N ARG A 139 -0.69 3.40 -18.31
CA ARG A 139 -2.16 3.31 -18.33
C ARG A 139 -2.71 4.05 -17.12
N HIS A 140 -3.87 4.68 -17.29
CA HIS A 140 -4.58 5.38 -16.20
C HIS A 140 -5.90 4.67 -15.84
N PRO A 141 -5.85 3.47 -15.24
CA PRO A 141 -7.05 2.72 -14.90
C PRO A 141 -7.86 3.47 -13.83
N ARG A 142 -9.20 3.41 -13.95
CA ARG A 142 -10.11 3.91 -12.89
C ARG A 142 -10.33 2.88 -11.77
N ARG A 143 -9.94 1.63 -12.02
CA ARG A 143 -10.06 0.51 -11.08
C ARG A 143 -8.89 -0.44 -11.28
N ILE A 144 -8.26 -0.78 -10.17
CA ILE A 144 -7.26 -1.85 -10.08
C ILE A 144 -7.98 -3.12 -9.62
N GLN A 145 -7.75 -4.23 -10.32
CA GLN A 145 -8.18 -5.55 -9.87
C GLN A 145 -7.38 -5.94 -8.64
N PRO A 146 -8.01 -6.60 -7.65
CA PRO A 146 -7.29 -7.16 -6.52
C PRO A 146 -6.14 -8.04 -7.00
N VAL A 147 -4.96 -7.84 -6.44
CA VAL A 147 -3.81 -8.74 -6.65
C VAL A 147 -3.62 -9.57 -5.40
N THR A 148 -3.16 -10.80 -5.58
CA THR A 148 -3.01 -11.75 -4.48
C THR A 148 -1.68 -12.45 -4.58
N ALA A 149 -1.05 -12.67 -3.43
CA ALA A 149 0.12 -13.53 -3.32
C ALA A 149 -0.03 -14.45 -2.11
N VAL A 150 0.76 -15.51 -2.07
CA VAL A 150 0.76 -16.46 -0.97
C VAL A 150 2.07 -16.32 -0.20
N LEU A 151 1.95 -16.27 1.12
CA LEU A 151 3.08 -16.19 2.03
C LEU A 151 3.05 -17.39 2.97
N THR A 152 4.15 -18.10 3.15
CA THR A 152 4.26 -19.17 4.14
C THR A 152 4.96 -18.66 5.41
N PRO A 153 4.49 -19.03 6.61
CA PRO A 153 5.14 -18.61 7.86
C PRO A 153 6.57 -19.16 8.05
N LEU A 154 6.97 -20.15 7.24
CA LEU A 154 8.30 -20.74 7.22
C LEU A 154 9.25 -20.04 6.23
N ASP A 155 8.73 -19.11 5.43
CA ASP A 155 9.51 -18.37 4.45
C ASP A 155 10.61 -17.54 5.14
N GLU A 156 11.78 -17.53 4.51
CA GLU A 156 12.91 -16.72 4.93
C GLU A 156 12.86 -15.31 4.31
N ALA A 157 13.76 -14.42 4.73
CA ALA A 157 13.73 -13.01 4.34
C ALA A 157 13.77 -12.77 2.81
N GLU A 158 14.43 -13.65 2.04
CA GLU A 158 14.47 -13.58 0.58
C GLU A 158 13.08 -13.84 -0.03
N ALA A 159 12.41 -14.91 0.40
CA ALA A 159 11.05 -15.22 -0.02
C ALA A 159 10.05 -14.11 0.38
N LEU A 160 10.21 -13.46 1.54
CA LEU A 160 9.40 -12.28 1.89
C LEU A 160 9.57 -11.13 0.90
N ALA A 161 10.81 -10.88 0.47
CA ALA A 161 11.12 -9.84 -0.50
C ALA A 161 10.54 -10.18 -1.87
N GLU A 162 10.61 -11.45 -2.28
CA GLU A 162 10.01 -11.94 -3.52
C GLU A 162 8.49 -11.82 -3.50
N THR A 163 7.80 -12.24 -2.44
CA THR A 163 6.34 -12.10 -2.32
C THR A 163 5.91 -10.62 -2.32
N ALA A 164 6.67 -9.74 -1.65
CA ALA A 164 6.40 -8.31 -1.69
C ALA A 164 6.62 -7.72 -3.10
N GLN A 165 7.65 -8.16 -3.80
CA GLN A 165 7.92 -7.79 -5.19
C GLN A 165 6.84 -8.30 -6.12
N GLU A 166 6.35 -9.54 -5.96
CA GLU A 166 5.25 -10.13 -6.74
C GLU A 166 3.99 -9.27 -6.63
N LEU A 167 3.54 -8.99 -5.40
CA LEU A 167 2.38 -8.11 -5.16
C LEU A 167 2.55 -6.74 -5.83
N PHE A 168 3.73 -6.16 -5.70
CA PHE A 168 4.02 -4.86 -6.26
C PHE A 168 4.04 -4.88 -7.79
N THR A 169 4.73 -5.85 -8.38
CA THR A 169 4.77 -6.08 -9.83
C THR A 169 3.36 -6.26 -10.39
N ASP A 170 2.51 -7.04 -9.73
CA ASP A 170 1.14 -7.26 -10.18
C ASP A 170 0.27 -6.00 -10.13
N VAL A 171 0.47 -5.13 -9.12
CA VAL A 171 -0.21 -3.82 -9.09
C VAL A 171 0.28 -2.95 -10.24
N MET A 172 1.59 -2.84 -10.44
CA MET A 172 2.18 -1.95 -11.44
C MET A 172 1.96 -2.43 -12.88
N ASN A 173 1.87 -3.74 -13.10
CA ASN A 173 1.50 -4.33 -14.37
C ASN A 173 0.13 -3.81 -14.84
N GLN A 174 -0.81 -3.52 -13.93
CA GLN A 174 -2.10 -2.95 -14.28
C GLN A 174 -2.00 -1.49 -14.77
N PHE A 175 -0.98 -0.76 -14.33
CA PHE A 175 -0.59 0.54 -14.87
C PHE A 175 0.22 0.41 -16.18
N GLY A 176 0.55 -0.80 -16.63
CA GLY A 176 1.40 -1.02 -17.81
C GLY A 176 2.85 -0.59 -17.59
N LEU A 177 3.29 -0.57 -16.33
CA LEU A 177 4.66 -0.25 -15.93
C LEU A 177 5.39 -1.55 -15.59
N ASP A 178 6.67 -1.61 -15.94
CA ASP A 178 7.60 -2.68 -15.51
C ASP A 178 8.40 -2.15 -14.31
N PRO A 179 7.99 -2.46 -13.07
CA PRO A 179 8.60 -1.82 -11.93
C PRO A 179 9.85 -2.58 -11.47
N GLN A 180 10.90 -1.84 -11.18
CA GLN A 180 12.02 -2.33 -10.36
C GLN A 180 11.89 -1.68 -8.97
N LEU A 181 11.96 -2.48 -7.89
CA LEU A 181 12.03 -1.98 -6.51
C LEU A 181 13.42 -1.46 -6.14
#